data_AF-A0A5S9MP87-F1
#
_entry.id   AF-A0A5S9MP87-F1
#
_cell.length_a   1.000
_cell.length_b   1.000
_cell.length_c   1.000
_cell.angle_alpha   90.00
_cell.angle_beta   90.00
_cell.angle_gamma   90.00
#
_symmetry.space_group_name_H-M   'P 1'
#
loop_
_entity.id
_entity.type
_entity.pdbx_description
1 polymer ?
#
loop_
_entity_poly.entity_id
_entity_poly.type
_entity_poly.pdbx_seq_one_letter_code
_entity_poly.pdbx_strand_id
1 'polypeptide(L)'
;MTTEKIKVPDLGGADEVEVIEVCVSAGDTVAEEDSLLVLESDKASMEIPSPMAGRVMAVLVNEGDNVTEGSVILEIETEGASSEPAEAAAPAALEPEVADAPVAEAPAVASFAAESSVEQIDVPDIGGDNAEVIEVCVAEGDSIDEGDSLIVLESDKASMEVPAPKAGIVRKVIIVEGTEAGKGTPILELEVTGGIAAAPVVSASAPISPAQEARQVRSEPPQVAEQHQPVIGMSESRPTGDVYAGPAVRKMAREIGLDLAQVPGTGPRGRIQKSDVKAFIKSQLAGKRSPAPLATGGSGIPAVPEIDFSQFGEISVEPLTKLHKITAANMHRSWLNVPHVTAFDDVDITDLEEFRQQLKKEAEKAGVKITPLPFLLKACAAALKKHPKLNASLHANGEDIVYKQYVNIGMAVDTPVGLMVPVIRDVDKKSIFELAAETAELAQKAKERKLKPAEMQGGSFTISSLGPMGGTGFTPIVNTPEVAILGVSKLDIKPRWNGSEFEPRKMLPISLSYDHRAVNGADAGRFMVDLNALLADVRRLAL
;
A
#
# COMPACT_ATOMS: atom_id res chain seq x y z
N MET A 1 26.96 -31.69 33.02
CA MET A 1 27.91 -30.62 32.64
C MET A 1 28.78 -31.17 31.53
N THR A 2 28.18 -31.28 30.35
CA THR A 2 28.88 -31.52 29.10
C THR A 2 28.64 -30.26 28.26
N THR A 3 29.69 -29.70 27.67
CA THR A 3 29.57 -28.58 26.74
C THR A 3 29.60 -29.14 25.32
N GLU A 4 28.49 -29.05 24.61
CA GLU A 4 28.37 -29.53 23.24
C GLU A 4 28.20 -28.37 22.25
N LYS A 5 28.73 -28.56 21.04
CA LYS A 5 28.80 -27.55 19.98
C LYS A 5 27.71 -27.83 18.96
N ILE A 6 26.67 -27.02 18.92
CA ILE A 6 25.60 -27.15 17.93
C ILE A 6 26.10 -26.61 16.58
N LYS A 7 25.68 -27.27 15.51
CA LYS A 7 26.11 -27.01 14.15
C LYS A 7 24.94 -26.75 13.22
N VAL A 8 25.21 -26.04 12.12
CA VAL A 8 24.30 -25.93 10.98
C VAL A 8 24.02 -27.33 10.41
N PRO A 9 22.76 -27.80 10.34
CA PRO A 9 22.38 -29.07 9.73
C PRO A 9 22.41 -29.00 8.19
N ASP A 10 22.12 -30.12 7.51
CA ASP A 10 22.02 -30.22 6.05
C ASP A 10 21.08 -29.13 5.47
N LEU A 11 21.65 -28.26 4.64
CA LEU A 11 20.97 -27.11 4.01
C LEU A 11 20.26 -27.46 2.69
N GLY A 12 20.16 -28.75 2.34
CA GLY A 12 19.44 -29.21 1.15
C GLY A 12 20.13 -28.90 -0.19
N GLY A 13 21.43 -28.61 -0.17
CA GLY A 13 22.24 -28.30 -1.35
C GLY A 13 22.51 -26.81 -1.62
N ALA A 14 22.42 -25.95 -0.61
CA ALA A 14 22.99 -24.61 -0.63
C ALA A 14 24.35 -24.58 0.10
N ASP A 15 25.40 -24.11 -0.57
CA ASP A 15 26.78 -24.15 -0.04
C ASP A 15 27.04 -23.09 1.06
N GLU A 16 26.39 -21.92 0.97
CA GLU A 16 26.58 -20.78 1.86
C GLU A 16 25.22 -20.04 2.03
N VAL A 17 24.84 -19.70 3.26
CA VAL A 17 23.51 -19.15 3.62
C VAL A 17 23.67 -18.07 4.71
N GLU A 18 22.92 -16.97 4.61
CA GLU A 18 23.06 -15.79 5.50
C GLU A 18 22.19 -15.90 6.77
N VAL A 19 22.72 -15.42 7.89
CA VAL A 19 22.04 -15.34 9.19
C VAL A 19 21.25 -14.04 9.32
N ILE A 20 19.93 -14.12 9.20
CA ILE A 20 19.06 -12.92 9.22
C ILE A 20 18.57 -12.52 10.62
N GLU A 21 18.46 -13.45 11.58
CA GLU A 21 18.04 -13.17 12.96
C GLU A 21 18.64 -14.19 13.94
N VAL A 22 19.20 -13.71 15.07
CA VAL A 22 19.75 -14.55 16.15
C VAL A 22 18.79 -14.56 17.34
N CYS A 23 18.04 -15.65 17.53
CA CYS A 23 16.92 -15.70 18.46
C CYS A 23 17.30 -15.92 19.94
N VAL A 24 18.58 -16.19 20.25
CA VAL A 24 19.05 -16.58 21.60
C VAL A 24 20.32 -15.84 22.03
N SER A 25 20.42 -15.48 23.31
CA SER A 25 21.59 -14.80 23.88
C SER A 25 22.43 -15.70 24.81
N ALA A 26 23.72 -15.36 24.95
CA ALA A 26 24.62 -16.08 25.86
C ALA A 26 24.17 -15.91 27.33
N GLY A 27 23.82 -17.03 27.96
CA GLY A 27 23.25 -17.12 29.30
C GLY A 27 21.80 -17.59 29.37
N ASP A 28 21.09 -17.65 28.23
CA ASP A 28 19.70 -18.10 28.14
C ASP A 28 19.57 -19.64 28.25
N THR A 29 18.36 -20.09 28.58
CA THR A 29 18.00 -21.52 28.67
C THR A 29 16.98 -21.83 27.59
N VAL A 30 17.29 -22.79 26.71
CA VAL A 30 16.44 -23.24 25.60
C VAL A 30 15.89 -24.64 25.87
N ALA A 31 14.72 -24.95 25.33
CA ALA A 31 14.16 -26.29 25.28
C ALA A 31 14.59 -27.03 24.01
N GLU A 32 14.19 -28.29 23.90
CA GLU A 32 14.23 -29.08 22.66
C GLU A 32 13.15 -28.54 21.70
N GLU A 33 13.49 -28.41 20.41
CA GLU A 33 12.69 -27.77 19.34
C GLU A 33 12.52 -26.23 19.40
N ASP A 34 13.13 -25.51 20.36
CA ASP A 34 13.12 -24.02 20.36
C ASP A 34 14.02 -23.44 19.24
N SER A 35 13.52 -22.50 18.44
CA SER A 35 14.27 -21.85 17.35
C SER A 35 15.49 -21.06 17.86
N LEU A 36 16.68 -21.41 17.36
CA LEU A 36 17.96 -20.79 17.74
C LEU A 36 18.33 -19.60 16.83
N LEU A 37 18.18 -19.76 15.51
CA LEU A 37 18.44 -18.74 14.48
C LEU A 37 17.50 -18.93 13.29
N VAL A 38 17.32 -17.86 12.52
CA VAL A 38 16.69 -17.88 11.20
C VAL A 38 17.76 -17.63 10.13
N LEU A 39 17.84 -18.52 9.15
CA LEU A 39 18.72 -18.40 7.97
C LEU A 39 17.88 -18.11 6.71
N GLU A 40 18.41 -17.34 5.76
CA GLU A 40 17.72 -17.07 4.49
C GLU A 40 18.46 -17.68 3.28
N SER A 41 17.81 -18.63 2.61
CA SER A 41 18.28 -19.24 1.37
C SER A 41 17.48 -18.73 0.16
N ASP A 42 18.03 -18.90 -1.04
CA ASP A 42 17.49 -18.37 -2.32
C ASP A 42 16.05 -18.79 -2.67
N LYS A 43 15.47 -19.76 -1.94
CA LYS A 43 14.10 -20.27 -2.13
C LYS A 43 13.25 -20.30 -0.85
N ALA A 44 13.84 -20.14 0.33
CA ALA A 44 13.13 -20.16 1.61
C ALA A 44 13.99 -19.63 2.77
N SER A 45 13.39 -18.84 3.65
CA SER A 45 13.88 -18.66 5.02
C SER A 45 13.62 -19.94 5.83
N MET A 46 14.60 -20.40 6.60
CA MET A 46 14.54 -21.64 7.40
C MET A 46 14.97 -21.36 8.84
N GLU A 47 14.20 -21.85 9.81
CA GLU A 47 14.54 -21.80 11.24
C GLU A 47 15.36 -23.03 11.62
N ILE A 48 16.43 -22.85 12.42
CA ILE A 48 17.19 -23.96 13.02
C ILE A 48 16.68 -24.18 14.46
N PRO A 49 15.91 -25.26 14.73
CA PRO A 49 15.49 -25.61 16.09
C PRO A 49 16.64 -26.17 16.93
N SER A 50 16.54 -26.06 18.25
CA SER A 50 17.50 -26.62 19.19
C SER A 50 17.35 -28.15 19.31
N PRO A 51 18.38 -28.95 18.99
CA PRO A 51 18.33 -30.42 19.08
C PRO A 51 18.40 -30.95 20.53
N MET A 52 18.47 -30.07 21.54
CA MET A 52 18.49 -30.45 22.96
C MET A 52 18.14 -29.27 23.87
N ALA A 53 17.53 -29.56 25.02
CA ALA A 53 17.33 -28.58 26.08
C ALA A 53 18.62 -28.35 26.88
N GLY A 54 18.95 -27.10 27.17
CA GLY A 54 20.17 -26.74 27.90
C GLY A 54 20.40 -25.23 28.01
N ARG A 55 21.58 -24.84 28.48
CA ARG A 55 21.95 -23.42 28.65
C ARG A 55 22.98 -22.96 27.62
N VAL A 56 22.68 -21.88 26.90
CA VAL A 56 23.60 -21.28 25.93
C VAL A 56 24.76 -20.61 26.68
N MET A 57 25.99 -21.08 26.44
CA MET A 57 27.20 -20.57 27.09
C MET A 57 27.89 -19.48 26.26
N ALA A 58 27.91 -19.65 24.93
CA ALA A 58 28.42 -18.66 23.99
C ALA A 58 27.73 -18.85 22.63
N VAL A 59 27.41 -17.75 21.96
CA VAL A 59 27.01 -17.71 20.54
C VAL A 59 28.24 -17.23 19.76
N LEU A 60 28.56 -17.89 18.64
CA LEU A 60 29.79 -17.65 17.86
C LEU A 60 29.52 -16.98 16.50
N VAL A 61 28.26 -16.67 16.21
CA VAL A 61 27.76 -16.16 14.93
C VAL A 61 26.86 -14.95 15.19
N ASN A 62 26.94 -13.92 14.35
CA ASN A 62 26.20 -12.67 14.46
C ASN A 62 25.16 -12.54 13.33
N GLU A 63 24.27 -11.56 13.45
CA GLU A 63 23.36 -11.16 12.37
C GLU A 63 24.18 -10.59 11.19
N GLY A 64 23.96 -11.11 9.97
CA GLY A 64 24.75 -10.81 8.77
C GLY A 64 26.05 -11.61 8.60
N ASP A 65 26.32 -12.63 9.42
CA ASP A 65 27.40 -13.59 9.14
C ASP A 65 26.89 -14.71 8.19
N ASN A 66 27.69 -15.06 7.19
CA ASN A 66 27.45 -16.22 6.32
C ASN A 66 27.87 -17.53 7.01
N VAL A 67 27.04 -18.57 6.89
CA VAL A 67 27.32 -19.90 7.44
C VAL A 67 27.18 -21.02 6.41
N THR A 68 28.03 -22.04 6.55
CA THR A 68 28.06 -23.24 5.69
C THR A 68 27.68 -24.48 6.49
N GLU A 69 27.29 -25.57 5.81
CA GLU A 69 26.92 -26.84 6.47
C GLU A 69 27.99 -27.31 7.48
N GLY A 70 27.56 -27.68 8.70
CA GLY A 70 28.46 -28.17 9.74
C GLY A 70 29.29 -27.10 10.46
N SER A 71 29.12 -25.80 10.13
CA SER A 71 29.64 -24.67 10.89
C SER A 71 29.13 -24.66 12.33
N VAL A 72 29.96 -24.27 13.30
CA VAL A 72 29.56 -24.24 14.72
C VAL A 72 28.86 -22.93 15.04
N ILE A 73 27.62 -23.04 15.50
CA ILE A 73 26.72 -21.91 15.77
C ILE A 73 26.95 -21.38 17.19
N LEU A 74 26.80 -22.26 18.18
CA LEU A 74 26.80 -21.92 19.60
C LEU A 74 27.15 -23.13 20.47
N GLU A 75 27.53 -22.87 21.71
CA GLU A 75 27.89 -23.88 22.71
C GLU A 75 26.81 -23.97 23.79
N ILE A 76 26.28 -25.16 24.03
CA ILE A 76 25.29 -25.43 25.08
C ILE A 76 25.90 -26.29 26.18
N GLU A 77 25.68 -25.90 27.43
CA GLU A 77 25.89 -26.76 28.60
C GLU A 77 24.61 -27.54 28.92
N THR A 78 24.72 -28.87 28.96
CA THR A 78 23.62 -29.77 29.36
C THR A 78 23.84 -30.36 30.75
N GLU A 79 22.78 -30.36 31.56
CA GLU A 79 22.70 -31.12 32.81
C GLU A 79 22.43 -32.61 32.49
N GLY A 80 23.49 -33.32 32.09
CA GLY A 80 23.46 -34.75 31.77
C GLY A 80 22.96 -35.61 32.94
N ALA A 81 21.64 -35.84 32.97
CA ALA A 81 20.95 -36.66 33.96
C ALA A 81 21.12 -38.15 33.67
N SER A 82 22.31 -38.70 33.95
CA SER A 82 22.51 -40.15 34.00
C SER A 82 21.74 -40.74 35.18
N SER A 83 20.55 -41.26 34.92
CA SER A 83 19.70 -41.92 35.92
C SER A 83 20.18 -43.36 36.16
N GLU A 84 21.27 -43.52 36.90
CA GLU A 84 21.77 -44.84 37.34
C GLU A 84 21.12 -45.25 38.67
N PRO A 85 20.32 -46.34 38.72
CA PRO A 85 19.77 -46.84 39.97
C PRO A 85 20.84 -47.63 40.74
N ALA A 86 21.16 -47.18 41.95
CA ALA A 86 22.04 -47.94 42.83
C ALA A 86 21.33 -49.22 43.35
N GLU A 87 21.88 -50.41 43.05
CA GLU A 87 22.55 -51.25 44.06
C GLU A 87 23.28 -52.49 43.47
N ALA A 88 24.57 -52.61 43.82
CA ALA A 88 25.43 -53.81 43.90
C ALA A 88 25.88 -54.64 42.66
N ALA A 89 27.21 -54.87 42.66
CA ALA A 89 27.96 -56.00 42.09
C ALA A 89 28.40 -55.97 40.60
N ALA A 90 29.46 -56.75 40.31
CA ALA A 90 30.32 -56.69 39.11
C ALA A 90 30.90 -58.11 38.83
N PRO A 91 31.88 -58.31 37.92
CA PRO A 91 32.03 -57.87 36.51
C PRO A 91 32.23 -59.08 35.55
N ALA A 92 32.32 -58.88 34.21
CA ALA A 92 33.29 -59.57 33.30
C ALA A 92 33.08 -59.30 31.79
N ALA A 93 34.19 -59.30 31.04
CA ALA A 93 34.35 -59.09 29.60
C ALA A 93 33.86 -60.24 28.67
N LEU A 94 33.77 -59.98 27.34
CA LEU A 94 34.58 -60.63 26.29
C LEU A 94 34.33 -60.13 24.84
N GLU A 95 35.35 -60.32 23.99
CA GLU A 95 35.47 -60.20 22.52
C GLU A 95 35.24 -61.59 21.83
N PRO A 96 35.37 -61.82 20.49
CA PRO A 96 35.41 -60.96 19.26
C PRO A 96 34.57 -61.54 18.07
N GLU A 97 35.02 -61.33 16.81
CA GLU A 97 34.77 -62.05 15.52
C GLU A 97 33.67 -61.55 14.54
N VAL A 98 33.81 -61.61 13.19
CA VAL A 98 34.99 -61.50 12.27
C VAL A 98 34.54 -61.16 10.81
N ALA A 99 35.47 -60.78 9.93
CA ALA A 99 35.31 -60.17 8.58
C ALA A 99 34.71 -61.01 7.42
N ASP A 100 34.40 -60.33 6.29
CA ASP A 100 34.85 -60.73 4.93
C ASP A 100 34.86 -59.54 3.90
N ALA A 101 35.50 -59.69 2.72
CA ALA A 101 35.69 -58.67 1.63
C ALA A 101 36.17 -59.31 0.29
N PRO A 102 36.64 -58.58 -0.77
CA PRO A 102 36.30 -57.28 -1.41
C PRO A 102 35.68 -57.52 -2.85
N VAL A 103 35.85 -56.88 -4.03
CA VAL A 103 36.68 -55.80 -4.69
C VAL A 103 35.91 -55.25 -5.93
N ALA A 104 35.98 -53.94 -6.29
CA ALA A 104 35.84 -53.40 -7.67
C ALA A 104 36.25 -51.89 -7.78
N GLU A 105 36.58 -51.37 -8.97
CA GLU A 105 37.20 -50.02 -9.18
C GLU A 105 36.43 -49.05 -10.13
N ALA A 106 36.43 -47.74 -9.74
CA ALA A 106 36.74 -46.51 -10.54
C ALA A 106 35.95 -46.14 -11.84
N PRO A 107 36.08 -44.91 -12.42
CA PRO A 107 36.89 -43.72 -12.06
C PRO A 107 36.09 -42.38 -11.99
N ALA A 108 36.76 -41.22 -12.02
CA ALA A 108 36.19 -39.86 -11.81
C ALA A 108 36.61 -38.78 -12.85
N VAL A 109 35.85 -37.67 -12.90
CA VAL A 109 36.06 -36.38 -13.64
C VAL A 109 35.20 -35.27 -12.97
N ALA A 110 35.29 -33.96 -13.23
CA ALA A 110 36.41 -33.02 -13.47
C ALA A 110 35.82 -31.57 -13.39
N SER A 111 36.63 -30.57 -13.00
CA SER A 111 36.15 -29.18 -12.74
C SER A 111 36.21 -28.26 -13.97
N PHE A 112 35.35 -27.23 -14.00
CA PHE A 112 35.42 -26.04 -14.85
C PHE A 112 35.20 -24.78 -14.00
N ALA A 113 35.74 -23.65 -14.45
CA ALA A 113 35.54 -22.32 -13.86
C ALA A 113 34.87 -21.37 -14.87
N ALA A 114 34.24 -20.30 -14.37
CA ALA A 114 33.61 -19.25 -15.17
C ALA A 114 34.32 -17.90 -14.95
N GLU A 115 34.32 -17.04 -15.96
CA GLU A 115 34.84 -15.67 -15.91
C GLU A 115 33.68 -14.67 -15.80
N SER A 116 33.80 -13.67 -14.92
CA SER A 116 32.94 -12.47 -14.91
C SER A 116 33.63 -11.29 -15.58
N SER A 117 32.85 -10.32 -16.06
CA SER A 117 33.37 -9.11 -16.69
C SER A 117 32.60 -7.88 -16.26
N VAL A 118 33.33 -6.85 -15.83
CA VAL A 118 32.78 -5.53 -15.48
C VAL A 118 32.73 -4.65 -16.73
N GLU A 119 31.55 -4.11 -17.04
CA GLU A 119 31.34 -3.11 -18.10
C GLU A 119 30.87 -1.78 -17.47
N GLN A 120 31.31 -0.66 -18.05
CA GLN A 120 30.83 0.68 -17.67
C GLN A 120 29.59 1.03 -18.49
N ILE A 121 28.56 1.58 -17.84
CA ILE A 121 27.30 1.97 -18.49
C ILE A 121 27.22 3.51 -18.53
N ASP A 122 27.07 4.04 -19.74
CA ASP A 122 27.02 5.49 -20.02
C ASP A 122 25.61 5.94 -20.48
N VAL A 123 25.30 7.22 -20.27
CA VAL A 123 24.02 7.83 -20.68
C VAL A 123 23.80 7.73 -22.21
N PRO A 124 22.68 7.14 -22.67
CA PRO A 124 22.36 6.99 -24.08
C PRO A 124 21.97 8.30 -24.77
N ASP A 125 21.64 8.25 -26.06
CA ASP A 125 21.37 9.44 -26.87
C ASP A 125 19.99 10.07 -26.57
N ILE A 126 19.97 11.04 -25.66
CA ILE A 126 18.77 11.81 -25.27
C ILE A 126 18.28 12.81 -26.33
N GLY A 127 18.95 12.93 -27.49
CA GLY A 127 18.46 13.73 -28.63
C GLY A 127 18.47 15.26 -28.44
N GLY A 128 19.18 15.77 -27.43
CA GLY A 128 19.30 17.20 -27.11
C GLY A 128 20.62 17.52 -26.40
N ASP A 129 20.75 18.76 -25.94
CA ASP A 129 21.82 19.19 -25.03
C ASP A 129 21.61 18.61 -23.61
N ASN A 130 22.56 18.84 -22.69
CA ASN A 130 22.61 18.27 -21.33
C ASN A 130 21.27 18.29 -20.56
N ALA A 131 21.03 17.25 -19.76
CA ALA A 131 19.89 17.11 -18.85
C ALA A 131 20.34 16.98 -17.39
N GLU A 132 19.52 17.37 -16.42
CA GLU A 132 19.87 17.33 -14.99
C GLU A 132 19.38 16.03 -14.33
N VAL A 133 20.24 15.36 -13.54
CA VAL A 133 19.88 14.14 -12.80
C VAL A 133 19.02 14.51 -11.59
N ILE A 134 17.74 14.14 -11.61
CA ILE A 134 16.77 14.44 -10.55
C ILE A 134 16.86 13.42 -9.40
N GLU A 135 17.01 12.15 -9.76
CA GLU A 135 16.86 10.99 -8.87
C GLU A 135 17.72 9.84 -9.43
N VAL A 136 18.49 9.19 -8.55
CA VAL A 136 19.24 7.96 -8.88
C VAL A 136 18.52 6.78 -8.25
N CYS A 137 18.05 5.84 -9.08
CA CYS A 137 17.11 4.80 -8.66
C CYS A 137 17.79 3.52 -8.12
N VAL A 138 19.12 3.48 -8.12
CA VAL A 138 19.94 2.28 -7.87
C VAL A 138 21.18 2.59 -7.02
N ALA A 139 21.54 1.68 -6.11
CA ALA A 139 22.64 1.81 -5.16
C ALA A 139 23.83 0.88 -5.49
N GLU A 140 24.96 1.09 -4.80
CA GLU A 140 26.12 0.18 -4.90
C GLU A 140 25.81 -1.15 -4.22
N GLY A 141 25.85 -2.24 -4.97
CA GLY A 141 25.46 -3.59 -4.55
C GLY A 141 24.14 -4.09 -5.14
N ASP A 142 23.30 -3.23 -5.71
CA ASP A 142 21.99 -3.64 -6.23
C ASP A 142 22.11 -4.55 -7.46
N SER A 143 21.25 -5.58 -7.53
CA SER A 143 21.05 -6.40 -8.72
C SER A 143 19.92 -5.81 -9.57
N ILE A 144 20.16 -5.70 -10.88
CA ILE A 144 19.29 -5.01 -11.85
C ILE A 144 18.97 -5.96 -13.00
N ASP A 145 17.72 -5.96 -13.49
CA ASP A 145 17.30 -6.71 -14.69
C ASP A 145 17.32 -5.83 -15.98
N GLU A 146 17.35 -6.47 -17.15
CA GLU A 146 17.35 -5.75 -18.44
C GLU A 146 16.04 -4.98 -18.64
N GLY A 147 16.12 -3.64 -18.62
CA GLY A 147 15.00 -2.72 -18.76
C GLY A 147 14.68 -1.86 -17.53
N ASP A 148 15.25 -2.14 -16.36
CA ASP A 148 14.97 -1.40 -15.12
C ASP A 148 15.54 0.04 -15.14
N SER A 149 14.81 1.02 -14.59
CA SER A 149 15.21 2.43 -14.60
C SER A 149 16.41 2.71 -13.69
N LEU A 150 17.53 3.17 -14.26
CA LEU A 150 18.76 3.50 -13.54
C LEU A 150 18.74 4.90 -12.92
N ILE A 151 18.34 5.90 -13.71
CA ILE A 151 18.31 7.32 -13.34
C ILE A 151 17.14 8.04 -14.03
N VAL A 152 16.66 9.11 -13.40
CA VAL A 152 15.67 10.04 -13.97
C VAL A 152 16.34 11.37 -14.32
N LEU A 153 16.15 11.83 -15.55
CA LEU A 153 16.72 13.06 -16.10
C LEU A 153 15.62 14.09 -16.40
N GLU A 154 15.79 15.36 -16.03
CA GLU A 154 14.95 16.47 -16.50
C GLU A 154 15.61 17.24 -17.65
N SER A 155 14.82 17.48 -18.71
CA SER A 155 15.17 18.37 -19.81
C SER A 155 14.15 19.51 -19.92
N ASP A 156 14.46 20.57 -20.67
CA ASP A 156 13.59 21.76 -20.83
C ASP A 156 12.21 21.49 -21.47
N LYS A 157 11.92 20.23 -21.87
CA LYS A 157 10.67 19.80 -22.54
C LYS A 157 10.05 18.52 -21.97
N ALA A 158 10.79 17.67 -21.26
CA ALA A 158 10.29 16.42 -20.68
C ALA A 158 11.25 15.85 -19.63
N SER A 159 10.70 15.13 -18.64
CA SER A 159 11.44 14.15 -17.84
C SER A 159 11.61 12.85 -18.64
N MET A 160 12.75 12.17 -18.52
CA MET A 160 13.02 10.89 -19.17
C MET A 160 13.73 9.93 -18.22
N GLU A 161 13.36 8.66 -18.26
CA GLU A 161 14.01 7.57 -17.51
C GLU A 161 15.04 6.87 -18.41
N VAL A 162 16.19 6.48 -17.83
CA VAL A 162 17.24 5.72 -18.53
C VAL A 162 17.21 4.26 -18.08
N PRO A 163 16.73 3.31 -18.90
CA PRO A 163 16.66 1.89 -18.53
C PRO A 163 18.00 1.17 -18.66
N ALA A 164 18.15 0.08 -17.90
CA ALA A 164 19.33 -0.78 -17.87
C ALA A 164 19.50 -1.57 -19.17
N PRO A 165 20.65 -1.48 -19.87
CA PRO A 165 20.88 -2.16 -21.14
C PRO A 165 21.23 -3.66 -21.03
N LYS A 166 21.48 -4.16 -19.81
CA LYS A 166 21.80 -5.55 -19.47
C LYS A 166 21.43 -5.79 -18.00
N ALA A 167 21.12 -7.04 -17.66
CA ALA A 167 21.06 -7.48 -16.26
C ALA A 167 22.47 -7.66 -15.66
N GLY A 168 22.62 -7.40 -14.36
CA GLY A 168 23.89 -7.53 -13.62
C GLY A 168 23.88 -6.84 -12.26
N ILE A 169 25.03 -6.84 -11.56
CA ILE A 169 25.18 -6.23 -10.23
C ILE A 169 25.88 -4.88 -10.34
N VAL A 170 25.34 -3.84 -9.72
CA VAL A 170 25.96 -2.51 -9.63
C VAL A 170 27.17 -2.59 -8.72
N ARG A 171 28.35 -2.56 -9.34
CA ARG A 171 29.63 -2.61 -8.64
C ARG A 171 30.01 -1.26 -8.04
N LYS A 172 29.58 -0.17 -8.69
CA LYS A 172 29.86 1.20 -8.28
C LYS A 172 28.96 2.21 -8.99
N VAL A 173 28.41 3.19 -8.29
CA VAL A 173 27.67 4.31 -8.88
C VAL A 173 28.63 5.50 -9.04
N ILE A 174 28.68 6.07 -10.25
CA ILE A 174 29.62 7.16 -10.60
C ILE A 174 28.91 8.52 -10.64
N ILE A 175 27.62 8.53 -10.97
CA ILE A 175 26.81 9.74 -11.12
C ILE A 175 26.12 10.14 -9.81
N VAL A 176 25.90 11.44 -9.61
CA VAL A 176 25.34 12.02 -8.38
C VAL A 176 24.17 12.95 -8.73
N GLU A 177 23.13 12.94 -7.90
CA GLU A 177 21.95 13.81 -8.02
C GLU A 177 22.34 15.30 -8.12
N GLY A 178 21.64 16.06 -8.96
CA GLY A 178 21.94 17.47 -9.26
C GLY A 178 23.15 17.69 -10.19
N THR A 179 23.60 16.67 -10.92
CA THR A 179 24.67 16.80 -11.93
C THR A 179 24.08 16.93 -13.34
N GLU A 180 24.63 17.82 -14.18
CA GLU A 180 24.36 17.83 -15.62
C GLU A 180 24.99 16.59 -16.30
N ALA A 181 24.14 15.77 -16.92
CA ALA A 181 24.53 14.59 -17.69
C ALA A 181 24.33 14.82 -19.19
N GLY A 182 25.30 14.38 -19.99
CA GLY A 182 25.25 14.40 -21.44
C GLY A 182 25.42 13.00 -22.02
N LYS A 183 25.21 12.86 -23.33
CA LYS A 183 25.41 11.60 -24.05
C LYS A 183 26.85 11.09 -23.85
N GLY A 184 27.01 9.91 -23.26
CA GLY A 184 28.31 9.33 -22.93
C GLY A 184 28.89 9.73 -21.56
N THR A 185 28.10 10.37 -20.67
CA THR A 185 28.47 10.50 -19.25
C THR A 185 28.31 9.13 -18.55
N PRO A 186 29.29 8.65 -17.76
CA PRO A 186 29.17 7.39 -17.03
C PRO A 186 28.11 7.47 -15.92
N ILE A 187 27.28 6.43 -15.84
CA ILE A 187 26.26 6.23 -14.79
C ILE A 187 26.86 5.36 -13.67
N LEU A 188 27.29 4.14 -14.02
CA LEU A 188 27.75 3.11 -13.08
C LEU A 188 28.65 2.05 -13.73
N GLU A 189 29.37 1.29 -12.91
CA GLU A 189 30.04 0.03 -13.28
C GLU A 189 29.09 -1.14 -12.99
N LEU A 190 28.79 -1.99 -13.99
CA LEU A 190 27.95 -3.18 -13.86
C LEU A 190 28.80 -4.44 -14.06
N GLU A 191 28.74 -5.38 -13.12
CA GLU A 191 29.36 -6.71 -13.29
C GLU A 191 28.34 -7.67 -13.94
N VAL A 192 28.68 -8.17 -15.14
CA VAL A 192 27.81 -9.01 -15.97
C VAL A 192 28.39 -10.41 -16.07
N THR A 193 27.56 -11.42 -15.78
CA THR A 193 27.91 -12.84 -15.92
C THR A 193 27.52 -13.36 -17.31
N GLY A 194 28.46 -14.01 -18.01
CA GLY A 194 28.35 -14.33 -19.44
C GLY A 194 27.40 -15.48 -19.79
N GLY A 195 26.08 -15.27 -19.71
CA GLY A 195 25.07 -16.25 -20.12
C GLY A 195 25.02 -16.49 -21.64
N ILE A 196 25.31 -17.72 -22.09
CA ILE A 196 25.26 -18.10 -23.52
C ILE A 196 23.80 -18.31 -23.95
N ALA A 197 23.22 -17.35 -24.68
CA ALA A 197 21.87 -17.45 -25.21
C ALA A 197 21.79 -18.37 -26.46
N ALA A 198 20.84 -19.31 -26.44
CA ALA A 198 20.53 -20.17 -27.59
C ALA A 198 19.42 -19.55 -28.47
N ALA A 199 19.62 -19.54 -29.79
CA ALA A 199 18.65 -19.01 -30.75
C ALA A 199 17.42 -19.95 -30.91
N PRO A 200 16.28 -19.40 -31.39
CA PRO A 200 15.82 -19.91 -32.69
C PRO A 200 15.15 -18.89 -33.65
N VAL A 201 15.24 -19.25 -34.93
CA VAL A 201 14.40 -18.92 -36.11
C VAL A 201 14.17 -17.45 -36.56
N VAL A 202 14.53 -17.26 -37.83
CA VAL A 202 14.45 -16.02 -38.63
C VAL A 202 13.00 -15.70 -39.08
N SER A 203 12.67 -14.41 -39.15
CA SER A 203 11.89 -13.86 -40.27
C SER A 203 12.31 -12.42 -40.52
N ALA A 204 12.53 -12.04 -41.78
CA ALA A 204 13.15 -10.77 -42.15
C ALA A 204 12.40 -10.05 -43.27
N SER A 205 12.28 -8.73 -43.15
CA SER A 205 12.15 -7.80 -44.27
C SER A 205 12.83 -6.48 -43.90
N ALA A 206 13.40 -5.80 -44.90
CA ALA A 206 14.38 -4.72 -44.71
C ALA A 206 13.75 -3.30 -44.82
N PRO A 207 14.42 -2.25 -44.30
CA PRO A 207 13.84 -0.90 -44.16
C PRO A 207 14.05 -0.01 -45.39
N ILE A 208 13.45 1.19 -45.36
CA ILE A 208 13.68 2.30 -46.31
C ILE A 208 13.86 3.61 -45.51
N SER A 209 14.78 4.48 -45.94
CA SER A 209 15.24 5.69 -45.24
C SER A 209 14.29 6.92 -45.30
N PRO A 210 14.46 7.91 -44.40
CA PRO A 210 13.67 9.15 -44.34
C PRO A 210 14.11 10.24 -45.34
N ALA A 211 13.37 11.36 -45.38
CA ALA A 211 13.69 12.55 -46.19
C ALA A 211 13.46 13.88 -45.44
N GLN A 212 14.31 14.88 -45.74
CA GLN A 212 14.31 16.30 -45.28
C GLN A 212 13.53 17.19 -46.28
N GLU A 213 13.51 18.53 -46.30
CA GLU A 213 13.92 19.66 -45.40
C GLU A 213 12.65 20.58 -45.29
N ALA A 214 12.56 21.80 -44.75
CA ALA A 214 13.47 22.88 -44.33
C ALA A 214 12.85 23.58 -43.09
N ARG A 215 13.54 24.23 -42.14
CA ARG A 215 14.76 25.07 -42.13
C ARG A 215 14.58 26.49 -42.71
N GLN A 216 14.66 27.49 -41.81
CA GLN A 216 15.32 28.82 -41.94
C GLN A 216 14.59 29.93 -41.13
N VAL A 217 15.20 31.01 -40.61
CA VAL A 217 16.50 31.20 -39.90
C VAL A 217 16.61 32.68 -39.44
N ARG A 218 17.07 32.94 -38.19
CA ARG A 218 17.59 34.24 -37.65
C ARG A 218 16.63 35.46 -37.59
N SER A 219 16.88 36.55 -36.84
CA SER A 219 17.95 36.88 -35.86
C SER A 219 17.54 37.98 -34.85
N GLU A 220 18.17 37.96 -33.68
CA GLU A 220 18.36 39.06 -32.69
C GLU A 220 19.37 40.14 -33.16
N PRO A 221 19.83 41.17 -32.37
CA PRO A 221 19.53 41.62 -30.99
C PRO A 221 19.04 43.13 -31.00
N PRO A 222 19.28 44.08 -30.05
CA PRO A 222 19.79 44.04 -28.66
C PRO A 222 19.09 44.93 -27.59
N GLN A 223 19.59 44.78 -26.34
CA GLN A 223 19.82 45.70 -25.20
C GLN A 223 19.53 47.22 -25.34
N VAL A 224 19.14 47.98 -24.29
CA VAL A 224 19.89 48.34 -23.05
C VAL A 224 18.94 48.81 -21.90
N ALA A 225 19.48 48.92 -20.68
CA ALA A 225 18.94 49.38 -19.37
C ALA A 225 18.14 50.73 -19.35
N GLU A 226 17.58 51.24 -18.23
CA GLU A 226 17.80 50.97 -16.79
C GLU A 226 16.59 51.35 -15.87
N GLN A 227 16.76 51.09 -14.57
CA GLN A 227 15.93 51.37 -13.38
C GLN A 227 15.04 52.63 -13.39
N HIS A 228 13.83 52.55 -12.79
CA HIS A 228 13.47 53.26 -11.55
C HIS A 228 12.09 52.86 -10.95
N GLN A 229 12.03 52.76 -9.62
CA GLN A 229 10.81 52.88 -8.80
C GLN A 229 10.41 54.38 -8.67
N PRO A 230 9.20 54.82 -8.22
CA PRO A 230 8.49 54.26 -7.06
C PRO A 230 6.95 54.46 -6.94
N VAL A 231 6.47 54.21 -5.71
CA VAL A 231 5.22 54.62 -5.01
C VAL A 231 3.85 54.06 -5.39
N ILE A 232 3.14 53.73 -4.31
CA ILE A 232 1.75 53.27 -4.21
C ILE A 232 0.78 54.42 -4.49
N GLY A 233 -0.33 54.14 -5.17
CA GLY A 233 -1.49 55.02 -5.26
C GLY A 233 -2.79 54.22 -5.27
N MET A 234 -3.74 54.53 -4.40
CA MET A 234 -5.01 53.81 -4.24
C MET A 234 -6.22 54.72 -4.48
N SER A 235 -7.28 54.16 -5.09
CA SER A 235 -8.57 54.82 -5.43
C SER A 235 -8.46 55.89 -6.54
N GLU A 236 -9.40 56.05 -7.48
CA GLU A 236 -10.87 56.00 -7.37
C GLU A 236 -11.55 55.50 -8.66
N SER A 237 -12.77 54.96 -8.52
CA SER A 237 -13.67 54.68 -9.65
C SER A 237 -14.42 55.95 -10.09
N ARG A 238 -14.23 56.38 -11.35
CA ARG A 238 -14.94 57.53 -11.91
C ARG A 238 -16.30 57.16 -12.52
N PRO A 239 -17.30 58.05 -12.46
CA PRO A 239 -18.60 57.83 -13.09
C PRO A 239 -18.50 57.83 -14.62
N THR A 240 -19.49 57.20 -15.27
CA THR A 240 -19.58 57.00 -16.72
C THR A 240 -19.93 58.30 -17.48
N GLY A 241 -19.00 59.25 -17.50
CA GLY A 241 -19.13 60.54 -18.18
C GLY A 241 -17.88 60.92 -18.99
N ASP A 242 -18.05 60.99 -20.32
CA ASP A 242 -17.12 61.53 -21.32
C ASP A 242 -15.65 61.05 -21.30
N VAL A 243 -15.46 59.76 -21.57
CA VAL A 243 -14.15 59.13 -21.83
C VAL A 243 -13.41 59.82 -22.99
N TYR A 244 -12.30 60.50 -22.70
CA TYR A 244 -11.53 61.25 -23.69
C TYR A 244 -10.62 60.35 -24.56
N ALA A 245 -11.24 59.62 -25.50
CA ALA A 245 -10.58 58.70 -26.44
C ALA A 245 -10.91 59.03 -27.91
N GLY A 246 -9.91 58.90 -28.79
CA GLY A 246 -10.08 59.12 -30.24
C GLY A 246 -10.83 57.99 -30.97
N PRO A 247 -11.40 58.22 -32.18
CA PRO A 247 -12.26 57.24 -32.87
C PRO A 247 -11.60 55.87 -33.08
N ALA A 248 -10.32 55.83 -33.47
CA ALA A 248 -9.58 54.59 -33.68
C ALA A 248 -9.25 53.81 -32.39
N VAL A 249 -9.31 54.47 -31.22
CA VAL A 249 -9.18 53.83 -29.90
C VAL A 249 -10.53 53.28 -29.46
N ARG A 250 -11.61 54.05 -29.66
CA ARG A 250 -13.00 53.60 -29.42
C ARG A 250 -13.42 52.42 -30.29
N LYS A 251 -12.94 52.32 -31.54
CA LYS A 251 -13.15 51.15 -32.41
C LYS A 251 -12.44 49.91 -31.86
N MET A 252 -11.13 50.02 -31.59
CA MET A 252 -10.30 48.95 -31.03
C MET A 252 -10.84 48.42 -29.69
N ALA A 253 -11.30 49.30 -28.80
CA ALA A 253 -11.89 48.89 -27.53
C ALA A 253 -13.18 48.08 -27.73
N ARG A 254 -14.07 48.52 -28.65
CA ARG A 254 -15.31 47.79 -28.97
C ARG A 254 -15.03 46.44 -29.65
N GLU A 255 -14.02 46.36 -30.49
CA GLU A 255 -13.58 45.11 -31.15
C GLU A 255 -13.05 44.06 -30.17
N ILE A 256 -12.57 44.50 -29.00
CA ILE A 256 -11.98 43.64 -27.96
C ILE A 256 -12.92 43.50 -26.73
N GLY A 257 -14.07 44.19 -26.71
CA GLY A 257 -15.01 44.19 -25.59
C GLY A 257 -14.54 44.97 -24.35
N LEU A 258 -13.53 45.84 -24.49
CA LEU A 258 -12.92 46.59 -23.39
C LEU A 258 -13.68 47.88 -23.08
N ASP A 259 -14.02 48.08 -21.80
CA ASP A 259 -14.50 49.35 -21.29
C ASP A 259 -13.36 50.37 -21.12
N LEU A 260 -13.45 51.49 -21.86
CA LEU A 260 -12.45 52.55 -21.82
C LEU A 260 -12.54 53.43 -20.55
N ALA A 261 -13.60 53.35 -19.75
CA ALA A 261 -13.63 54.05 -18.45
C ALA A 261 -12.60 53.49 -17.46
N GLN A 262 -12.13 52.25 -17.68
CA GLN A 262 -11.16 51.55 -16.84
C GLN A 262 -9.70 51.75 -17.29
N VAL A 263 -9.47 52.33 -18.48
CA VAL A 263 -8.13 52.48 -19.07
C VAL A 263 -7.56 53.88 -18.76
N PRO A 264 -6.47 53.99 -17.97
CA PRO A 264 -5.84 55.27 -17.70
C PRO A 264 -5.17 55.84 -18.96
N GLY A 265 -5.58 57.05 -19.38
CA GLY A 265 -5.10 57.69 -20.59
C GLY A 265 -3.82 58.51 -20.38
N THR A 266 -2.74 58.16 -21.09
CA THR A 266 -1.41 58.80 -20.94
C THR A 266 -1.21 60.02 -21.85
N GLY A 267 -2.08 60.21 -22.85
CA GLY A 267 -1.94 61.27 -23.85
C GLY A 267 -2.30 62.67 -23.34
N PRO A 268 -2.03 63.72 -24.14
CA PRO A 268 -2.24 65.11 -23.75
C PRO A 268 -3.65 65.38 -23.23
N ARG A 269 -3.75 65.96 -22.02
CA ARG A 269 -4.99 66.18 -21.25
C ARG A 269 -5.72 64.89 -20.84
N GLY A 270 -4.99 63.81 -20.56
CA GLY A 270 -5.54 62.51 -20.15
C GLY A 270 -6.17 61.71 -21.30
N ARG A 271 -5.72 61.92 -22.54
CA ARG A 271 -6.28 61.26 -23.72
C ARG A 271 -5.86 59.79 -23.77
N ILE A 272 -6.82 58.87 -23.85
CA ILE A 272 -6.52 57.44 -24.02
C ILE A 272 -5.96 57.19 -25.43
N GLN A 273 -4.80 56.56 -25.49
CA GLN A 273 -4.08 56.18 -26.70
C GLN A 273 -4.22 54.68 -27.01
N LYS A 274 -3.77 54.25 -28.21
CA LYS A 274 -3.69 52.82 -28.56
C LYS A 274 -2.64 52.05 -27.73
N SER A 275 -1.60 52.74 -27.25
CA SER A 275 -0.62 52.20 -26.30
C SER A 275 -1.30 51.80 -24.99
N ASP A 276 -2.11 52.69 -24.43
CA ASP A 276 -2.74 52.55 -23.13
C ASP A 276 -3.69 51.33 -23.10
N VAL A 277 -4.51 51.19 -24.15
CA VAL A 277 -5.37 50.02 -24.35
C VAL A 277 -4.56 48.71 -24.44
N LYS A 278 -3.47 48.69 -25.20
CA LYS A 278 -2.59 47.50 -25.31
C LYS A 278 -1.88 47.19 -23.99
N ALA A 279 -1.44 48.21 -23.26
CA ALA A 279 -0.79 48.07 -21.97
C ALA A 279 -1.76 47.52 -20.93
N PHE A 280 -3.00 48.03 -20.88
CA PHE A 280 -4.05 47.56 -19.99
C PHE A 280 -4.46 46.10 -20.28
N ILE A 281 -4.56 45.71 -21.55
CA ILE A 281 -4.81 44.31 -21.93
C ILE A 281 -3.63 43.42 -21.49
N LYS A 282 -2.38 43.86 -21.71
CA LYS A 282 -1.18 43.12 -21.27
C LYS A 282 -1.13 43.01 -19.73
N SER A 283 -1.51 44.05 -19.00
CA SER A 283 -1.51 44.03 -17.53
C SER A 283 -2.69 43.24 -16.94
N GLN A 284 -3.86 43.15 -17.59
CA GLN A 284 -4.89 42.19 -17.18
C GLN A 284 -4.50 40.74 -17.47
N LEU A 285 -3.88 40.47 -18.62
CA LEU A 285 -3.42 39.12 -18.97
C LEU A 285 -2.29 38.64 -18.05
N ALA A 286 -1.39 39.53 -17.64
CA ALA A 286 -0.37 39.27 -16.62
C ALA A 286 -0.95 39.28 -15.19
N GLY A 287 -1.92 40.15 -14.88
CA GLY A 287 -2.58 40.25 -13.57
C GLY A 287 -3.43 39.03 -13.22
N LYS A 288 -3.91 38.28 -14.22
CA LYS A 288 -4.46 36.92 -14.03
C LYS A 288 -3.42 35.87 -13.60
N ARG A 289 -2.14 36.24 -13.42
CA ARG A 289 -1.09 35.45 -12.75
C ARG A 289 -0.63 36.05 -11.41
N SER A 290 -1.35 37.03 -10.85
CA SER A 290 -1.30 37.20 -9.38
C SER A 290 -1.86 35.92 -8.74
N PRO A 291 -1.20 35.35 -7.72
CA PRO A 291 -1.74 34.19 -7.02
C PRO A 291 -3.01 34.61 -6.28
N ALA A 292 -4.17 34.22 -6.80
CA ALA A 292 -5.27 33.86 -5.92
C ALA A 292 -4.74 32.80 -4.93
N PRO A 293 -5.14 32.83 -3.65
CA PRO A 293 -4.66 31.85 -2.67
C PRO A 293 -4.91 30.45 -3.24
N LEU A 294 -3.83 29.66 -3.31
CA LEU A 294 -3.82 28.38 -4.02
C LEU A 294 -4.92 27.49 -3.42
N ALA A 295 -5.89 27.08 -4.23
CA ALA A 295 -7.07 26.35 -3.76
C ALA A 295 -6.73 24.87 -3.47
N THR A 296 -5.91 24.65 -2.45
CA THR A 296 -5.43 23.35 -1.98
C THR A 296 -6.51 22.62 -1.18
N GLY A 297 -7.61 22.28 -1.84
CA GLY A 297 -8.73 21.55 -1.23
C GLY A 297 -10.03 21.76 -2.02
N GLY A 298 -10.62 20.66 -2.48
CA GLY A 298 -11.76 20.68 -3.41
C GLY A 298 -13.04 21.34 -2.90
N SER A 299 -13.83 21.83 -3.87
CA SER A 299 -15.17 22.42 -3.74
C SER A 299 -15.28 23.78 -3.03
N GLY A 300 -16.35 24.52 -3.33
CA GLY A 300 -16.61 25.86 -2.78
C GLY A 300 -17.12 25.89 -1.34
N ILE A 301 -16.63 24.98 -0.49
CA ILE A 301 -16.98 24.92 0.93
C ILE A 301 -16.12 25.94 1.68
N PRO A 302 -16.70 26.90 2.43
CA PRO A 302 -15.93 27.81 3.25
C PRO A 302 -15.12 27.07 4.32
N ALA A 303 -13.85 27.41 4.48
CA ALA A 303 -13.03 26.90 5.58
C ALA A 303 -13.64 27.30 6.93
N VAL A 304 -13.52 26.42 7.93
CA VAL A 304 -13.84 26.76 9.31
C VAL A 304 -12.82 27.81 9.78
N PRO A 305 -13.25 28.97 10.32
CA PRO A 305 -12.31 29.97 10.83
C PRO A 305 -11.43 29.41 11.95
N GLU A 306 -10.16 29.82 11.97
CA GLU A 306 -9.26 29.51 13.08
C GLU A 306 -9.73 30.21 14.36
N ILE A 307 -9.72 29.48 15.48
CA ILE A 307 -10.10 29.95 16.80
C ILE A 307 -8.95 29.67 17.75
N ASP A 308 -8.40 30.71 18.38
CA ASP A 308 -7.50 30.54 19.51
C ASP A 308 -8.30 30.03 20.72
N PHE A 309 -8.08 28.78 21.11
CA PHE A 309 -8.76 28.17 22.24
C PHE A 309 -8.20 28.62 23.61
N SER A 310 -6.98 29.19 23.66
CA SER A 310 -6.34 29.60 24.92
C SER A 310 -7.07 30.75 25.61
N GLN A 311 -7.83 31.56 24.86
CA GLN A 311 -8.70 32.61 25.42
C GLN A 311 -9.83 32.07 26.32
N PHE A 312 -10.13 30.76 26.27
CA PHE A 312 -11.20 30.11 27.02
C PHE A 312 -10.70 29.26 28.21
N GLY A 313 -9.39 29.03 28.34
CA GLY A 313 -8.80 28.24 29.42
C GLY A 313 -7.45 27.62 29.08
N GLU A 314 -6.93 26.78 29.97
CA GLU A 314 -5.73 25.97 29.71
C GLU A 314 -6.01 24.95 28.61
N ILE A 315 -5.06 24.79 27.67
CA ILE A 315 -5.18 23.88 26.53
C ILE A 315 -3.98 22.94 26.45
N SER A 316 -4.20 21.76 25.88
CA SER A 316 -3.17 20.83 25.43
C SER A 316 -3.33 20.59 23.93
N VAL A 317 -2.22 20.43 23.22
CA VAL A 317 -2.20 20.26 21.75
C VAL A 317 -1.37 19.03 21.41
N GLU A 318 -2.01 17.99 20.89
CA GLU A 318 -1.35 16.76 20.44
C GLU A 318 -1.27 16.75 18.89
N PRO A 319 -0.08 16.52 18.29
CA PRO A 319 0.06 16.49 16.85
C PRO A 319 -0.48 15.18 16.25
N LEU A 320 -1.41 15.27 15.30
CA LEU A 320 -2.00 14.10 14.64
C LEU A 320 -0.94 13.18 13.99
N THR A 321 -1.05 11.88 14.26
CA THR A 321 -0.21 10.82 13.69
C THR A 321 -0.36 10.73 12.16
N LYS A 322 0.61 10.09 11.48
CA LYS A 322 0.53 9.84 10.02
C LYS A 322 -0.74 9.06 9.65
N LEU A 323 -1.11 8.06 10.46
CA LEU A 323 -2.33 7.27 10.27
C LEU A 323 -3.60 8.13 10.45
N HIS A 324 -3.70 8.93 11.50
CA HIS A 324 -4.84 9.84 11.71
C HIS A 324 -5.01 10.83 10.54
N LYS A 325 -3.91 11.39 10.03
CA LYS A 325 -3.94 12.30 8.86
C LYS A 325 -4.45 11.61 7.60
N ILE A 326 -4.00 10.39 7.32
CA ILE A 326 -4.44 9.59 6.16
C ILE A 326 -5.93 9.21 6.29
N THR A 327 -6.34 8.71 7.46
CA THR A 327 -7.74 8.33 7.71
C THR A 327 -8.67 9.55 7.63
N ALA A 328 -8.29 10.70 8.19
CA ALA A 328 -9.06 11.93 8.07
C ALA A 328 -9.23 12.37 6.61
N ALA A 329 -8.15 12.37 5.81
CA ALA A 329 -8.21 12.70 4.39
C ALA A 329 -9.10 11.73 3.59
N ASN A 330 -9.01 10.43 3.85
CA ASN A 330 -9.84 9.40 3.19
C ASN A 330 -11.32 9.53 3.56
N MET A 331 -11.64 9.72 4.85
CA MET A 331 -13.03 9.90 5.31
C MET A 331 -13.64 11.21 4.82
N HIS A 332 -12.87 12.30 4.81
CA HIS A 332 -13.31 13.58 4.24
C HIS A 332 -13.57 13.46 2.72
N ARG A 333 -12.68 12.78 1.98
CA ARG A 333 -12.90 12.50 0.55
C ARG A 333 -14.16 11.66 0.33
N SER A 334 -14.42 10.62 1.12
CA SER A 334 -15.66 9.83 1.03
C SER A 334 -16.89 10.71 1.29
N TRP A 335 -16.91 11.43 2.41
CA TRP A 335 -18.04 12.27 2.81
C TRP A 335 -18.41 13.37 1.79
N LEU A 336 -17.41 13.98 1.15
CA LEU A 336 -17.67 15.00 0.11
C LEU A 336 -18.12 14.40 -1.24
N ASN A 337 -17.70 13.17 -1.57
CA ASN A 337 -17.91 12.60 -2.90
C ASN A 337 -19.05 11.59 -2.97
N VAL A 338 -19.52 11.04 -1.84
CA VAL A 338 -20.52 9.97 -1.80
C VAL A 338 -21.82 10.48 -1.18
N PRO A 339 -22.92 10.57 -1.96
CA PRO A 339 -24.26 10.82 -1.43
C PRO A 339 -24.75 9.63 -0.60
N HIS A 340 -24.38 9.59 0.68
CA HIS A 340 -24.79 8.54 1.61
C HIS A 340 -26.29 8.56 1.88
N VAL A 341 -26.90 7.37 1.83
CA VAL A 341 -28.16 7.07 2.52
C VAL A 341 -27.94 5.84 3.39
N THR A 342 -28.45 5.86 4.63
CA THR A 342 -28.40 4.72 5.55
C THR A 342 -29.79 4.12 5.73
N ALA A 343 -29.96 2.85 5.37
CA ALA A 343 -31.10 2.05 5.77
C ALA A 343 -30.84 1.39 7.15
N PHE A 344 -31.88 1.20 7.96
CA PHE A 344 -31.78 0.57 9.28
C PHE A 344 -32.76 -0.60 9.37
N ASP A 345 -32.36 -1.67 10.05
CA ASP A 345 -33.21 -2.83 10.35
C ASP A 345 -32.79 -3.50 11.66
N ASP A 346 -33.62 -4.43 12.17
CA ASP A 346 -33.49 -5.03 13.50
C ASP A 346 -33.75 -6.54 13.40
N VAL A 347 -32.70 -7.29 13.07
CA VAL A 347 -32.73 -8.68 12.58
C VAL A 347 -32.86 -9.66 13.72
N ASP A 348 -33.78 -10.62 13.62
CA ASP A 348 -33.83 -11.73 14.55
C ASP A 348 -32.68 -12.70 14.25
N ILE A 349 -31.79 -12.90 15.21
CA ILE A 349 -30.67 -13.86 15.11
C ILE A 349 -30.75 -14.93 16.21
N THR A 350 -31.93 -15.18 16.76
CA THR A 350 -32.13 -16.13 17.87
C THR A 350 -31.60 -17.53 17.51
N ASP A 351 -32.04 -18.04 16.36
CA ASP A 351 -31.70 -19.36 15.82
C ASP A 351 -30.20 -19.44 15.42
N LEU A 352 -29.66 -18.39 14.78
CA LEU A 352 -28.24 -18.25 14.44
C LEU A 352 -27.35 -18.35 15.68
N GLU A 353 -27.71 -17.63 16.74
CA GLU A 353 -26.93 -17.55 17.96
C GLU A 353 -27.06 -18.83 18.81
N GLU A 354 -28.15 -19.58 18.68
CA GLU A 354 -28.25 -20.95 19.21
C GLU A 354 -27.37 -21.94 18.45
N PHE A 355 -27.43 -21.93 17.12
CA PHE A 355 -26.56 -22.76 16.27
C PHE A 355 -25.07 -22.46 16.53
N ARG A 356 -24.69 -21.18 16.65
CA ARG A 356 -23.33 -20.78 17.04
C ARG A 356 -22.92 -21.34 18.40
N GLN A 357 -23.84 -21.38 19.37
CA GLN A 357 -23.56 -21.92 20.70
C GLN A 357 -23.41 -23.45 20.70
N GLN A 358 -24.14 -24.16 19.83
CA GLN A 358 -23.97 -25.60 19.60
C GLN A 358 -22.58 -25.90 18.99
N LEU A 359 -22.20 -25.16 17.95
CA LEU A 359 -20.92 -25.32 17.24
C LEU A 359 -19.66 -25.07 18.10
N LYS A 360 -19.76 -24.46 19.29
CA LYS A 360 -18.59 -24.13 20.14
C LYS A 360 -17.63 -25.32 20.33
N LYS A 361 -18.17 -26.50 20.68
CA LYS A 361 -17.37 -27.71 20.95
C LYS A 361 -16.72 -28.33 19.71
N GLU A 362 -17.17 -27.95 18.52
CA GLU A 362 -16.61 -28.38 17.24
C GLU A 362 -15.57 -27.37 16.76
N ALA A 363 -15.87 -26.08 16.91
CA ALA A 363 -14.94 -24.98 16.70
C ALA A 363 -13.69 -25.11 17.61
N GLU A 364 -13.88 -25.41 18.90
CA GLU A 364 -12.81 -25.69 19.87
C GLU A 364 -11.91 -26.86 19.44
N LYS A 365 -12.47 -27.93 18.86
CA LYS A 365 -11.70 -29.06 18.29
C LYS A 365 -10.96 -28.69 17.01
N ALA A 366 -11.50 -27.74 16.24
CA ALA A 366 -10.87 -27.19 15.04
C ALA A 366 -9.93 -26.00 15.36
N GLY A 367 -9.61 -25.75 16.64
CA GLY A 367 -8.71 -24.68 17.07
C GLY A 367 -9.25 -23.25 16.94
N VAL A 368 -10.51 -23.06 16.53
CA VAL A 368 -11.09 -21.76 16.17
C VAL A 368 -12.14 -21.25 17.17
N LYS A 369 -12.08 -19.97 17.49
CA LYS A 369 -13.06 -19.33 18.39
C LYS A 369 -14.26 -18.81 17.61
N ILE A 370 -15.35 -19.58 17.58
CA ILE A 370 -16.53 -19.20 16.79
C ILE A 370 -17.27 -17.96 17.36
N THR A 371 -17.36 -16.90 16.57
CA THR A 371 -18.05 -15.63 16.87
C THR A 371 -19.21 -15.37 15.88
N PRO A 372 -20.07 -14.37 16.09
CA PRO A 372 -21.12 -14.03 15.11
C PRO A 372 -20.61 -13.49 13.77
N LEU A 373 -19.39 -12.93 13.73
CA LEU A 373 -18.88 -12.22 12.54
C LEU A 373 -18.68 -13.13 11.32
N PRO A 374 -18.12 -14.36 11.41
CA PRO A 374 -18.13 -15.33 10.32
C PRO A 374 -19.50 -15.62 9.68
N PHE A 375 -20.59 -15.58 10.45
CA PHE A 375 -21.95 -15.75 9.92
C PHE A 375 -22.41 -14.50 9.18
N LEU A 376 -22.15 -13.30 9.74
CA LEU A 376 -22.40 -12.02 9.08
C LEU A 376 -21.63 -11.90 7.76
N LEU A 377 -20.35 -12.29 7.75
CA LEU A 377 -19.49 -12.35 6.56
C LEU A 377 -20.09 -13.28 5.49
N LYS A 378 -20.42 -14.53 5.85
CA LYS A 378 -20.99 -15.51 4.90
C LYS A 378 -22.37 -15.09 4.38
N ALA A 379 -23.22 -14.52 5.23
CA ALA A 379 -24.53 -14.01 4.84
C ALA A 379 -24.43 -12.77 3.93
N CYS A 380 -23.53 -11.83 4.23
CA CYS A 380 -23.22 -10.71 3.34
C CYS A 380 -22.70 -11.22 2.00
N ALA A 381 -21.80 -12.19 1.97
CA ALA A 381 -21.26 -12.72 0.71
C ALA A 381 -22.33 -13.41 -0.16
N ALA A 382 -23.23 -14.17 0.45
CA ALA A 382 -24.37 -14.77 -0.25
C ALA A 382 -25.39 -13.71 -0.75
N ALA A 383 -25.61 -12.62 0.00
CA ALA A 383 -26.45 -11.51 -0.43
C ALA A 383 -25.78 -10.68 -1.56
N LEU A 384 -24.48 -10.41 -1.47
CA LEU A 384 -23.71 -9.68 -2.49
C LEU A 384 -23.72 -10.37 -3.85
N LYS A 385 -23.68 -11.72 -3.87
CA LYS A 385 -23.86 -12.51 -5.10
C LYS A 385 -25.23 -12.33 -5.77
N LYS A 386 -26.29 -12.12 -4.98
CA LYS A 386 -27.65 -11.87 -5.48
C LYS A 386 -27.85 -10.41 -5.91
N HIS A 387 -27.15 -9.48 -5.25
CA HIS A 387 -27.29 -8.03 -5.45
C HIS A 387 -25.96 -7.40 -5.88
N PRO A 388 -25.45 -7.71 -7.10
CA PRO A 388 -24.10 -7.35 -7.54
C PRO A 388 -23.81 -5.84 -7.58
N LYS A 389 -24.85 -4.99 -7.57
CA LYS A 389 -24.70 -3.52 -7.41
C LYS A 389 -24.07 -3.11 -6.08
N LEU A 390 -24.25 -3.89 -5.01
CA LEU A 390 -23.57 -3.65 -3.73
C LEU A 390 -22.16 -4.21 -3.71
N ASN A 391 -21.81 -5.10 -4.65
CA ASN A 391 -20.48 -5.67 -4.86
C ASN A 391 -19.73 -4.93 -5.99
N ALA A 392 -19.82 -3.60 -6.01
CA ALA A 392 -19.35 -2.76 -7.11
C ALA A 392 -18.47 -1.59 -6.65
N SER A 393 -17.97 -0.84 -7.62
CA SER A 393 -17.34 0.48 -7.47
C SER A 393 -17.78 1.39 -8.61
N LEU A 394 -17.96 2.68 -8.34
CA LEU A 394 -18.06 3.68 -9.41
C LEU A 394 -16.65 3.94 -9.96
N HIS A 395 -16.51 3.99 -11.28
CA HIS A 395 -15.23 4.24 -11.91
C HIS A 395 -14.85 5.74 -11.88
N ALA A 396 -13.55 6.04 -11.95
CA ALA A 396 -13.02 7.39 -11.77
C ALA A 396 -13.40 8.37 -12.90
N ASN A 397 -13.86 7.88 -14.06
CA ASN A 397 -14.43 8.71 -15.13
C ASN A 397 -15.85 9.23 -14.81
N GLY A 398 -16.54 8.64 -13.83
CA GLY A 398 -17.94 8.97 -13.51
C GLY A 398 -18.98 8.41 -14.48
N GLU A 399 -18.57 7.58 -15.45
CA GLU A 399 -19.44 7.00 -16.48
C GLU A 399 -19.66 5.48 -16.27
N ASP A 400 -18.64 4.75 -15.80
CA ASP A 400 -18.70 3.29 -15.65
C ASP A 400 -18.98 2.80 -14.21
N ILE A 401 -19.57 1.60 -14.12
CA ILE A 401 -19.73 0.83 -12.87
C ILE A 401 -18.91 -0.46 -12.96
N VAL A 402 -17.93 -0.59 -12.08
CA VAL A 402 -17.05 -1.77 -11.98
C VAL A 402 -17.71 -2.83 -11.09
N TYR A 403 -18.32 -3.84 -11.70
CA TYR A 403 -18.91 -4.99 -10.99
C TYR A 403 -17.84 -6.04 -10.65
N LYS A 404 -17.58 -6.25 -9.36
CA LYS A 404 -16.54 -7.18 -8.87
C LYS A 404 -17.09 -8.61 -8.93
N GLN A 405 -16.33 -9.52 -9.55
CA GLN A 405 -16.68 -10.95 -9.65
C GLN A 405 -16.16 -11.78 -8.46
N TYR A 406 -15.25 -11.20 -7.66
CA TYR A 406 -14.83 -11.70 -6.35
C TYR A 406 -15.70 -11.07 -5.24
N VAL A 407 -15.74 -11.70 -4.06
CA VAL A 407 -16.39 -11.14 -2.87
C VAL A 407 -15.37 -11.05 -1.73
N ASN A 408 -14.84 -9.85 -1.52
CA ASN A 408 -13.80 -9.56 -0.54
C ASN A 408 -14.36 -8.58 0.49
N ILE A 409 -14.48 -8.98 1.75
CA ILE A 409 -15.16 -8.16 2.76
C ILE A 409 -14.15 -7.57 3.74
N GLY A 410 -14.11 -6.23 3.81
CA GLY A 410 -13.39 -5.49 4.84
C GLY A 410 -14.02 -5.70 6.21
N MET A 411 -13.21 -6.01 7.22
CA MET A 411 -13.61 -5.95 8.63
C MET A 411 -13.00 -4.70 9.25
N ALA A 412 -13.82 -3.76 9.73
CA ALA A 412 -13.30 -2.63 10.48
C ALA A 412 -12.91 -3.07 11.90
N VAL A 413 -11.62 -2.96 12.23
CA VAL A 413 -11.03 -3.32 13.52
C VAL A 413 -10.58 -2.06 14.25
N ASP A 414 -11.10 -1.88 15.46
CA ASP A 414 -10.64 -0.85 16.39
C ASP A 414 -9.29 -1.24 17.02
N THR A 415 -8.35 -0.30 17.09
CA THR A 415 -6.99 -0.53 17.62
C THR A 415 -6.47 0.72 18.35
N PRO A 416 -5.43 0.59 19.21
CA PRO A 416 -4.88 1.73 19.96
C PRO A 416 -4.27 2.88 19.12
N VAL A 417 -4.20 2.75 17.79
CA VAL A 417 -3.76 3.81 16.85
C VAL A 417 -4.87 4.26 15.89
N GLY A 418 -6.12 3.89 16.18
CA GLY A 418 -7.30 4.16 15.37
C GLY A 418 -7.76 2.96 14.55
N LEU A 419 -8.73 3.23 13.67
CA LEU A 419 -9.43 2.21 12.87
C LEU A 419 -8.56 1.70 11.72
N MET A 420 -8.46 0.37 11.58
CA MET A 420 -7.90 -0.29 10.40
C MET A 420 -8.91 -1.27 9.78
N VAL A 421 -8.82 -1.50 8.48
CA VAL A 421 -9.78 -2.34 7.73
C VAL A 421 -9.03 -3.43 6.94
N PRO A 422 -8.61 -4.53 7.60
CA PRO A 422 -8.19 -5.73 6.88
C PRO A 422 -9.33 -6.31 6.02
N VAL A 423 -8.98 -6.88 4.88
CA VAL A 423 -9.89 -7.39 3.85
C VAL A 423 -9.78 -8.90 3.75
N ILE A 424 -10.83 -9.59 4.19
CA ILE A 424 -10.98 -11.04 4.07
C ILE A 424 -11.32 -11.35 2.60
N ARG A 425 -10.49 -12.12 1.92
CA ARG A 425 -10.65 -12.42 0.48
C ARG A 425 -11.55 -13.63 0.24
N ASP A 426 -12.29 -13.65 -0.88
CA ASP A 426 -13.07 -14.81 -1.33
C ASP A 426 -14.04 -15.38 -0.26
N VAL A 427 -14.71 -14.49 0.46
CA VAL A 427 -15.61 -14.81 1.58
C VAL A 427 -16.77 -15.73 1.16
N ASP A 428 -17.17 -15.65 -0.10
CA ASP A 428 -18.19 -16.50 -0.67
C ASP A 428 -17.75 -17.97 -0.81
N LYS A 429 -16.45 -18.24 -0.94
CA LYS A 429 -15.88 -19.59 -1.14
C LYS A 429 -15.59 -20.30 0.19
N LYS A 430 -15.12 -19.55 1.19
CA LYS A 430 -14.67 -20.08 2.50
C LYS A 430 -15.80 -20.56 3.40
N SER A 431 -15.54 -21.58 4.23
CA SER A 431 -16.44 -22.06 5.27
C SER A 431 -16.48 -21.14 6.49
N ILE A 432 -17.44 -21.37 7.39
CA ILE A 432 -17.60 -20.57 8.62
C ILE A 432 -16.41 -20.74 9.58
N PHE A 433 -15.71 -21.88 9.57
CA PHE A 433 -14.53 -22.10 10.41
C PHE A 433 -13.26 -21.48 9.81
N GLU A 434 -13.05 -21.56 8.49
CA GLU A 434 -11.96 -20.84 7.82
C GLU A 434 -12.10 -19.32 8.02
N LEU A 435 -13.32 -18.79 7.83
CA LEU A 435 -13.62 -17.39 8.13
C LEU A 435 -13.39 -17.07 9.61
N ALA A 436 -13.64 -17.98 10.56
CA ALA A 436 -13.36 -17.75 11.97
C ALA A 436 -11.86 -17.68 12.29
N ALA A 437 -11.03 -18.49 11.63
CA ALA A 437 -9.57 -18.45 11.75
C ALA A 437 -9.00 -17.14 11.18
N GLU A 438 -9.26 -16.86 9.90
CA GLU A 438 -8.74 -15.68 9.17
C GLU A 438 -9.21 -14.35 9.80
N THR A 439 -10.47 -14.29 10.28
CA THR A 439 -10.97 -13.12 11.02
C THR A 439 -10.19 -12.91 12.33
N ALA A 440 -9.83 -13.98 13.05
CA ALA A 440 -9.07 -13.87 14.28
C ALA A 440 -7.62 -13.46 14.02
N GLU A 441 -6.98 -14.06 13.01
CA GLU A 441 -5.61 -13.75 12.57
C GLU A 441 -5.47 -12.28 12.14
N LEU A 442 -6.32 -11.82 11.21
CA LEU A 442 -6.29 -10.44 10.71
C LEU A 442 -6.65 -9.42 11.81
N ALA A 443 -7.56 -9.76 12.73
CA ALA A 443 -7.85 -8.92 13.90
C ALA A 443 -6.69 -8.85 14.91
N GLN A 444 -5.84 -9.87 14.97
CA GLN A 444 -4.64 -9.87 15.81
C GLN A 444 -3.50 -9.11 15.13
N LYS A 445 -3.21 -9.38 13.85
CA LYS A 445 -2.30 -8.58 13.00
C LYS A 445 -2.63 -7.09 13.05
N ALA A 446 -3.91 -6.72 13.02
CA ALA A 446 -4.35 -5.33 13.14
C ALA A 446 -3.89 -4.70 14.47
N LYS A 447 -4.16 -5.36 15.62
CA LYS A 447 -3.81 -4.84 16.95
C LYS A 447 -2.29 -4.76 17.16
N GLU A 448 -1.56 -5.74 16.64
CA GLU A 448 -0.09 -5.79 16.65
C GLU A 448 0.56 -4.86 15.61
N ARG A 449 -0.23 -4.21 14.74
CA ARG A 449 0.22 -3.36 13.62
C ARG A 449 1.05 -4.11 12.55
N LYS A 450 0.89 -5.43 12.46
CA LYS A 450 1.57 -6.33 11.51
C LYS A 450 0.80 -6.55 10.19
N LEU A 451 -0.25 -5.76 9.91
CA LEU A 451 -0.97 -5.85 8.64
C LEU A 451 -0.10 -5.34 7.48
N LYS A 452 0.04 -6.15 6.43
CA LYS A 452 0.68 -5.76 5.17
C LYS A 452 -0.30 -4.90 4.34
N PRO A 453 0.16 -3.92 3.53
CA PRO A 453 -0.74 -3.07 2.73
C PRO A 453 -1.68 -3.86 1.80
N ALA A 454 -1.24 -5.02 1.28
CA ALA A 454 -2.06 -5.91 0.46
C ALA A 454 -3.20 -6.61 1.22
N GLU A 455 -3.14 -6.68 2.55
CA GLU A 455 -4.22 -7.19 3.42
C GLU A 455 -5.29 -6.10 3.69
N MET A 456 -5.07 -4.84 3.31
CA MET A 456 -5.99 -3.71 3.49
C MET A 456 -6.58 -3.20 2.16
N GLN A 457 -6.48 -3.97 1.08
CA GLN A 457 -6.84 -3.58 -0.28
C GLN A 457 -7.73 -4.62 -0.98
N GLY A 458 -8.37 -4.22 -2.08
CA GLY A 458 -9.21 -5.11 -2.90
C GLY A 458 -10.59 -5.42 -2.31
N GLY A 459 -11.08 -4.60 -1.36
CA GLY A 459 -12.41 -4.73 -0.78
C GLY A 459 -13.55 -4.49 -1.78
N SER A 460 -14.60 -5.30 -1.66
CA SER A 460 -15.87 -5.12 -2.38
C SER A 460 -16.98 -4.55 -1.52
N PHE A 461 -16.91 -4.71 -0.21
CA PHE A 461 -17.88 -4.30 0.81
C PHE A 461 -17.20 -4.30 2.19
N THR A 462 -17.64 -3.46 3.14
CA THR A 462 -17.10 -3.45 4.52
C THR A 462 -18.18 -3.82 5.55
N ILE A 463 -17.80 -4.52 6.61
CA ILE A 463 -18.56 -4.67 7.85
C ILE A 463 -17.83 -3.90 8.97
N SER A 464 -18.55 -3.02 9.66
CA SER A 464 -18.09 -2.31 10.86
C SER A 464 -18.98 -2.69 12.03
N SER A 465 -18.39 -3.09 13.17
CA SER A 465 -19.14 -3.60 14.31
C SER A 465 -18.82 -2.84 15.60
N LEU A 466 -19.85 -2.17 16.14
CA LEU A 466 -19.80 -1.52 17.46
C LEU A 466 -20.39 -2.42 18.56
N GLY A 467 -20.67 -3.69 18.27
CA GLY A 467 -21.33 -4.63 19.18
C GLY A 467 -20.78 -4.68 20.62
N PRO A 468 -19.45 -4.65 20.85
CA PRO A 468 -18.88 -4.58 22.20
C PRO A 468 -19.06 -3.23 22.90
N MET A 469 -19.14 -2.14 22.14
CA MET A 469 -19.20 -0.75 22.64
C MET A 469 -20.63 -0.31 22.96
N GLY A 470 -21.64 -0.82 22.22
CA GLY A 470 -23.05 -0.54 22.48
C GLY A 470 -23.82 -0.02 21.26
N GLY A 471 -24.74 0.91 21.51
CA GLY A 471 -25.59 1.53 20.50
C GLY A 471 -26.75 0.64 20.01
N THR A 472 -27.79 1.29 19.49
CA THR A 472 -28.96 0.68 18.84
C THR A 472 -28.96 0.85 17.32
N GLY A 473 -27.93 1.52 16.77
CA GLY A 473 -27.77 1.88 15.37
C GLY A 473 -26.72 2.97 15.22
N PHE A 474 -26.05 3.05 14.07
CA PHE A 474 -25.15 4.15 13.70
C PHE A 474 -25.09 4.30 12.17
N THR A 475 -24.60 5.44 11.67
CA THR A 475 -24.44 5.71 10.23
C THR A 475 -22.96 5.58 9.84
N PRO A 476 -22.46 4.39 9.45
CA PRO A 476 -21.10 4.25 8.96
C PRO A 476 -20.87 5.06 7.66
N ILE A 477 -19.67 5.62 7.52
CA ILE A 477 -19.21 6.26 6.27
C ILE A 477 -18.72 5.15 5.33
N VAL A 478 -19.10 5.20 4.05
CA VAL A 478 -18.69 4.18 3.06
C VAL A 478 -17.18 4.27 2.78
N ASN A 479 -16.49 3.15 2.73
CA ASN A 479 -15.06 3.07 2.46
C ASN A 479 -14.76 3.11 0.94
N THR A 480 -14.74 4.31 0.34
CA THR A 480 -14.45 4.47 -1.11
C THR A 480 -13.14 3.77 -1.50
N PRO A 481 -13.09 2.95 -2.57
CA PRO A 481 -14.04 2.93 -3.69
C PRO A 481 -15.24 1.96 -3.56
N GLU A 482 -15.47 1.35 -2.40
CA GLU A 482 -16.70 0.57 -2.16
C GLU A 482 -17.95 1.46 -2.24
N VAL A 483 -19.10 0.84 -2.51
CA VAL A 483 -20.39 1.53 -2.64
C VAL A 483 -21.35 1.27 -1.48
N ALA A 484 -21.01 0.39 -0.55
CA ALA A 484 -21.82 0.10 0.63
C ALA A 484 -20.98 -0.43 1.82
N ILE A 485 -21.48 -0.19 3.03
CA ILE A 485 -20.90 -0.66 4.30
C ILE A 485 -22.01 -1.04 5.29
N LEU A 486 -21.87 -2.18 5.95
CA LEU A 486 -22.77 -2.67 6.99
C LEU A 486 -22.26 -2.30 8.38
N GLY A 487 -22.98 -1.42 9.08
CA GLY A 487 -22.86 -1.20 10.51
C GLY A 487 -23.63 -2.27 11.29
N VAL A 488 -22.99 -2.85 12.30
CA VAL A 488 -23.57 -3.84 13.21
C VAL A 488 -23.49 -3.32 14.64
N SER A 489 -24.64 -3.21 15.31
CA SER A 489 -24.73 -2.66 16.67
C SER A 489 -24.80 -3.76 17.73
N LYS A 490 -24.99 -3.40 19.00
CA LYS A 490 -25.12 -4.37 20.09
C LYS A 490 -26.40 -5.21 19.97
N LEU A 491 -26.24 -6.54 20.09
CA LEU A 491 -27.32 -7.51 20.24
C LEU A 491 -28.12 -7.25 21.54
N ASP A 492 -29.44 -7.27 21.42
CA ASP A 492 -30.37 -7.00 22.53
C ASP A 492 -31.52 -8.02 22.53
N ILE A 493 -32.17 -8.24 23.68
CA ILE A 493 -33.30 -9.19 23.80
C ILE A 493 -34.60 -8.38 23.85
N LYS A 494 -35.40 -8.46 22.80
CA LYS A 494 -36.62 -7.66 22.63
C LYS A 494 -37.85 -8.55 22.52
N PRO A 495 -39.01 -8.14 23.06
CA PRO A 495 -40.26 -8.83 22.80
C PRO A 495 -40.64 -8.65 21.32
N ARG A 496 -40.93 -9.75 20.63
CA ARG A 496 -41.48 -9.78 19.27
C ARG A 496 -42.81 -10.52 19.28
N TRP A 497 -43.79 -9.97 18.57
CA TRP A 497 -45.10 -10.59 18.42
C TRP A 497 -45.03 -11.69 17.36
N ASN A 498 -45.26 -12.94 17.75
CA ASN A 498 -45.19 -14.10 16.83
C ASN A 498 -46.48 -14.29 16.00
N GLY A 499 -47.55 -13.57 16.36
CA GLY A 499 -48.91 -13.73 15.81
C GLY A 499 -49.96 -13.95 16.89
N SER A 500 -49.58 -14.52 18.03
CA SER A 500 -50.46 -14.87 19.16
C SER A 500 -49.94 -14.44 20.54
N GLU A 501 -48.63 -14.30 20.72
CA GLU A 501 -48.00 -13.84 21.97
C GLU A 501 -46.68 -13.09 21.71
N PHE A 502 -46.08 -12.55 22.79
CA PHE A 502 -44.78 -11.88 22.75
C PHE A 502 -43.66 -12.83 23.19
N GLU A 503 -42.81 -13.23 22.26
CA GLU A 503 -41.61 -14.02 22.53
C GLU A 503 -40.37 -13.12 22.77
N PRO A 504 -39.46 -13.46 23.69
CA PRO A 504 -38.16 -12.81 23.80
C PRO A 504 -37.23 -13.31 22.67
N ARG A 505 -36.94 -12.45 21.69
CA ARG A 505 -36.08 -12.78 20.54
C ARG A 505 -34.77 -11.96 20.61
N LYS A 506 -33.68 -12.53 20.12
CA LYS A 506 -32.33 -11.93 20.10
C LYS A 506 -32.21 -11.05 18.86
N MET A 507 -32.41 -9.74 19.02
CA MET A 507 -32.49 -8.79 17.93
C MET A 507 -31.16 -8.04 17.73
N LEU A 508 -30.59 -8.13 16.53
CA LEU A 508 -29.37 -7.47 16.11
C LEU A 508 -29.70 -6.24 15.26
N PRO A 509 -29.51 -5.01 15.77
CA PRO A 509 -29.70 -3.81 14.98
C PRO A 509 -28.56 -3.66 13.97
N ILE A 510 -28.92 -3.50 12.70
CA ILE A 510 -27.99 -3.31 11.58
C ILE A 510 -28.31 -2.02 10.82
N SER A 511 -27.29 -1.47 10.17
CA SER A 511 -27.42 -0.29 9.33
C SER A 511 -26.61 -0.45 8.05
N LEU A 512 -27.22 -0.19 6.90
CA LEU A 512 -26.57 -0.27 5.60
C LEU A 512 -26.45 1.16 5.03
N SER A 513 -25.25 1.73 5.10
CA SER A 513 -24.93 2.96 4.38
C SER A 513 -24.46 2.63 2.97
N TYR A 514 -24.95 3.36 1.98
CA TYR A 514 -24.60 3.14 0.57
C TYR A 514 -24.51 4.44 -0.24
N ASP A 515 -23.79 4.39 -1.36
CA ASP A 515 -23.71 5.44 -2.37
C ASP A 515 -24.99 5.44 -3.20
N HIS A 516 -25.84 6.47 -3.03
CA HIS A 516 -27.12 6.54 -3.75
C HIS A 516 -26.97 6.81 -5.27
N ARG A 517 -25.75 7.00 -5.79
CA ARG A 517 -25.47 7.01 -7.24
C ARG A 517 -25.38 5.60 -7.82
N ALA A 518 -24.86 4.64 -7.05
CA ALA A 518 -24.67 3.24 -7.48
C ALA A 518 -25.84 2.33 -7.06
N VAL A 519 -26.34 2.53 -5.84
CA VAL A 519 -27.34 1.68 -5.19
C VAL A 519 -28.54 2.56 -4.83
N ASN A 520 -29.73 2.29 -5.37
CA ASN A 520 -30.95 3.01 -4.93
C ASN A 520 -31.61 2.29 -3.74
N GLY A 521 -32.52 2.99 -3.05
CA GLY A 521 -33.25 2.45 -1.90
C GLY A 521 -34.02 1.14 -2.14
N ALA A 522 -34.43 0.81 -3.37
CA ALA A 522 -35.06 -0.48 -3.67
C ALA A 522 -34.04 -1.62 -3.81
N ASP A 523 -32.84 -1.33 -4.33
CA ASP A 523 -31.74 -2.29 -4.40
C ASP A 523 -31.16 -2.56 -3.01
N ALA A 524 -30.95 -1.51 -2.21
CA ALA A 524 -30.62 -1.63 -0.79
C ALA A 524 -31.70 -2.39 0.01
N GLY A 525 -32.98 -2.07 -0.19
CA GLY A 525 -34.09 -2.75 0.49
C GLY A 525 -34.17 -4.24 0.18
N ARG A 526 -33.94 -4.66 -1.08
CA ARG A 526 -33.91 -6.10 -1.43
C ARG A 526 -32.69 -6.81 -0.82
N PHE A 527 -31.53 -6.18 -0.80
CA PHE A 527 -30.35 -6.72 -0.12
C PHE A 527 -30.61 -6.93 1.37
N MET A 528 -31.22 -5.95 2.06
CA MET A 528 -31.57 -6.07 3.48
C MET A 528 -32.57 -7.21 3.73
N VAL A 529 -33.60 -7.35 2.89
CA VAL A 529 -34.57 -8.48 3.00
C VAL A 529 -33.89 -9.84 2.84
N ASP A 530 -32.99 -10.01 1.87
CA ASP A 530 -32.22 -11.25 1.70
C ASP A 530 -31.25 -11.49 2.87
N LEU A 531 -30.52 -10.45 3.31
CA LEU A 531 -29.57 -10.55 4.42
C LEU A 531 -30.28 -10.92 5.73
N ASN A 532 -31.41 -10.28 6.04
CA ASN A 532 -32.26 -10.61 7.18
C ASN A 532 -32.71 -12.08 7.12
N ALA A 533 -33.15 -12.55 5.94
CA ALA A 533 -33.60 -13.93 5.77
C ALA A 533 -32.46 -14.95 5.97
N LEU A 534 -31.25 -14.64 5.51
CA LEU A 534 -30.06 -15.48 5.70
C LEU A 534 -29.56 -15.51 7.15
N LEU A 535 -29.71 -14.41 7.89
CA LEU A 535 -29.32 -14.30 9.29
C LEU A 535 -30.36 -14.89 10.26
N ALA A 536 -31.65 -14.77 9.94
CA ALA A 536 -32.74 -15.37 10.73
C ALA A 536 -32.82 -16.88 10.55
N ASP A 537 -32.44 -17.42 9.38
CA ASP A 537 -32.35 -18.86 9.14
C ASP A 537 -31.03 -19.23 8.46
N VAL A 538 -30.03 -19.52 9.28
CA VAL A 538 -28.69 -19.94 8.84
C VAL A 538 -28.67 -21.16 7.93
N ARG A 539 -29.71 -22.00 7.91
CA ARG A 539 -29.79 -23.16 6.99
C ARG A 539 -29.87 -22.70 5.53
N ARG A 540 -30.33 -21.45 5.29
CA ARG A 540 -30.37 -20.82 3.96
C ARG A 540 -28.98 -20.44 3.42
N LEU A 541 -27.93 -20.51 4.24
CA LEU A 541 -26.54 -20.34 3.79
C LEU A 541 -25.99 -21.58 3.05
N ALA A 542 -26.75 -22.68 3.03
CA ALA A 542 -26.45 -23.92 2.30
C ALA A 542 -27.30 -24.09 1.01
N LEU A 543 -27.94 -23.01 0.53
CA LEU A 543 -28.74 -22.93 -0.69
C LEU A 543 -28.05 -22.06 -1.76
#